data_AF-A0A9W9YZ90-F1
#
_entry.id   AF-A0A9W9YZ90-F1
#
_cell.length_a   1.000
_cell.length_b   1.000
_cell.length_c   1.000
_cell.angle_alpha   90.00
_cell.angle_beta   90.00
_cell.angle_gamma   90.00
#
_symmetry.space_group_name_H-M   'P 1'
#
loop_
_entity.id
_entity.type
_entity.pdbx_description
1 polymer ?
#
loop_
_entity_poly.entity_id
_entity_poly.type
_entity_poly.pdbx_seq_one_letter_code
_entity_poly.pdbx_strand_id
1 'polypeptide(L)'
;MVVQNCAEKCPDVKCEAGDCRQACEGEGCGLECSKGARKCEQNCKGPCNMQCEASKCESSCTGGKCKLECPNSNTDLCEQTCARGACDIKCTAMDCQSSCSGGHCANFKCNTAGNCRQNCGGNCTNMRCKAKECDQTCTKGNCKMYCETGSDMCIMSCPGGNCKLHCDGSKCKRDCSGGGCERTGSGVEVKKPTPAPPPRPKGNAPGVVSVSLSLFLPAMAYILSVYEF
;
A
#
# COMPACT_ATOMS: atom_id res chain seq x y z
N MET A 1 -22.27 -15.88 -0.60
CA MET A 1 -20.96 -15.76 -1.25
C MET A 1 -20.88 -16.73 -2.40
N VAL A 2 -20.60 -16.23 -3.61
CA VAL A 2 -20.39 -17.04 -4.84
C VAL A 2 -18.89 -17.18 -5.07
N VAL A 3 -18.45 -18.39 -5.44
CA VAL A 3 -17.04 -18.70 -5.72
C VAL A 3 -16.89 -19.17 -7.17
N GLN A 4 -15.96 -18.57 -7.91
CA GLN A 4 -15.66 -18.91 -9.31
C GLN A 4 -14.16 -19.17 -9.44
N ASN A 5 -13.78 -20.41 -9.75
CA ASN A 5 -12.39 -20.79 -9.94
C ASN A 5 -12.15 -21.07 -11.42
N CYS A 6 -11.11 -20.45 -11.98
CA CYS A 6 -10.59 -20.73 -13.30
C CYS A 6 -9.18 -21.32 -13.19
N ALA A 7 -8.92 -22.36 -13.97
CA ALA A 7 -7.58 -22.91 -14.10
C ALA A 7 -6.68 -21.98 -14.93
N GLU A 8 -7.00 -21.76 -16.21
CA GLU A 8 -6.29 -20.86 -17.11
C GLU A 8 -7.21 -20.44 -18.27
N LYS A 9 -6.88 -19.35 -18.97
CA LYS A 9 -7.53 -18.92 -20.22
C LYS A 9 -9.05 -18.73 -20.11
N CYS A 10 -9.54 -18.21 -18.98
CA CYS A 10 -10.93 -17.76 -18.85
C CYS A 10 -10.98 -16.23 -19.00
N PRO A 11 -11.11 -15.70 -20.22
CA PRO A 11 -11.03 -14.25 -20.44
C PRO A 11 -12.18 -13.48 -19.79
N ASP A 12 -13.32 -14.13 -19.54
CA ASP A 12 -14.55 -13.47 -19.09
C ASP A 12 -15.20 -14.22 -17.91
N VAL A 13 -14.66 -14.03 -16.71
CA VAL A 13 -15.24 -14.55 -15.46
C VAL A 13 -15.92 -13.39 -14.73
N LYS A 14 -17.25 -13.31 -14.87
CA LYS A 14 -18.06 -12.23 -14.29
C LYS A 14 -18.84 -12.69 -13.06
N CYS A 15 -18.86 -11.86 -12.02
CA CYS A 15 -19.68 -12.07 -10.82
C CYS A 15 -20.62 -10.88 -10.57
N GLU A 16 -21.92 -11.19 -10.44
CA GLU A 16 -23.00 -10.23 -10.19
C GLU A 16 -23.67 -10.44 -8.82
N ALA A 17 -23.20 -11.42 -8.04
CA ALA A 17 -23.72 -11.69 -6.71
C ALA A 17 -23.30 -10.60 -5.70
N GLY A 18 -24.04 -10.49 -4.60
CA GLY A 18 -23.71 -9.53 -3.53
C GLY A 18 -22.32 -9.75 -2.93
N ASP A 19 -21.86 -11.00 -2.82
CA ASP A 19 -20.50 -11.34 -2.35
C ASP A 19 -19.85 -12.33 -3.31
N CYS A 20 -18.68 -11.96 -3.83
CA CYS A 20 -17.97 -12.68 -4.87
C CYS A 20 -16.55 -13.05 -4.43
N ARG A 21 -16.12 -14.26 -4.79
CA ARG A 21 -14.72 -14.68 -4.77
C ARG A 21 -14.35 -15.32 -6.11
N GLN A 22 -13.36 -14.75 -6.79
CA GLN A 22 -12.87 -15.23 -8.07
C GLN A 22 -11.40 -15.61 -7.94
N ALA A 23 -11.01 -16.77 -8.47
CA ALA A 23 -9.63 -17.23 -8.46
C ALA A 23 -9.20 -17.68 -9.86
N CYS A 24 -7.96 -17.36 -10.22
CA CYS A 24 -7.28 -17.80 -11.43
C CYS A 24 -5.94 -18.45 -11.04
N GLU A 25 -5.82 -19.76 -11.30
CA GLU A 25 -4.65 -20.55 -10.91
C GLU A 25 -3.48 -20.44 -11.89
N GLY A 26 -3.74 -20.07 -13.14
CA GLY A 26 -2.79 -19.92 -14.22
C GLY A 26 -2.79 -18.51 -14.79
N GLU A 27 -2.82 -18.39 -16.11
CA GLU A 27 -2.74 -17.12 -16.83
C GLU A 27 -3.90 -16.90 -17.80
N GLY A 28 -4.04 -15.67 -18.30
CA GLY A 28 -5.03 -15.34 -19.33
C GLY A 28 -6.46 -15.25 -18.80
N CYS A 29 -6.62 -14.96 -17.51
CA CYS A 29 -7.92 -14.75 -16.90
C CYS A 29 -8.34 -13.28 -16.95
N GLY A 30 -9.63 -13.02 -17.21
CA GLY A 30 -10.28 -11.75 -16.92
C GLY A 30 -11.33 -11.94 -15.83
N LEU A 31 -11.10 -11.34 -14.67
CA LEU A 31 -11.98 -11.41 -13.52
C LEU A 31 -12.72 -10.07 -13.39
N GLU A 32 -14.04 -10.11 -13.42
CA GLU A 32 -14.89 -8.92 -13.33
C GLU A 32 -15.93 -9.05 -12.20
N CYS A 33 -16.00 -8.05 -11.34
CA CYS A 33 -17.05 -7.88 -10.34
C CYS A 33 -17.84 -6.61 -10.57
N SER A 34 -19.16 -6.75 -10.69
CA SER A 34 -20.07 -5.66 -11.05
C SER A 34 -20.40 -4.71 -9.90
N LYS A 35 -20.89 -3.50 -10.22
CA LYS A 35 -21.28 -2.44 -9.28
C LYS A 35 -22.28 -2.86 -8.19
N GLY A 36 -23.11 -3.85 -8.47
CA GLY A 36 -24.12 -4.37 -7.53
C GLY A 36 -23.55 -5.26 -6.42
N ALA A 37 -22.29 -5.69 -6.54
CA ALA A 37 -21.63 -6.48 -5.52
C ALA A 37 -21.22 -5.60 -4.33
N ARG A 38 -21.45 -6.11 -3.12
CA ARG A 38 -21.03 -5.49 -1.87
C ARG A 38 -19.56 -5.79 -1.57
N LYS A 39 -19.13 -7.03 -1.77
CA LYS A 39 -17.74 -7.47 -1.57
C LYS A 39 -17.27 -8.30 -2.76
N CYS A 40 -16.07 -8.04 -3.24
CA CYS A 40 -15.42 -8.86 -4.24
C CYS A 40 -13.96 -9.10 -3.90
N GLU A 41 -13.58 -10.39 -3.89
CA GLU A 41 -12.21 -10.86 -3.74
C GLU A 41 -11.76 -11.52 -5.07
N GLN A 42 -10.65 -11.06 -5.64
CA GLN A 42 -10.10 -11.57 -6.90
C GLN A 42 -8.65 -11.98 -6.69
N ASN A 43 -8.30 -13.20 -7.07
CA ASN A 43 -6.95 -13.74 -6.87
C ASN A 43 -6.41 -14.32 -8.19
N CYS A 44 -5.18 -13.95 -8.54
CA CYS A 44 -4.47 -14.51 -9.68
C CYS A 44 -3.08 -15.01 -9.32
N LYS A 45 -2.72 -16.18 -9.87
CA LYS A 45 -1.38 -16.76 -9.76
C LYS A 45 -0.47 -16.49 -10.96
N GLY A 46 -1.03 -16.16 -12.13
CA GLY A 46 -0.30 -15.69 -13.31
C GLY A 46 -0.79 -14.33 -13.81
N PRO A 47 -0.32 -13.88 -14.98
CA PRO A 47 -0.80 -12.67 -15.64
C PRO A 47 -2.32 -12.73 -15.87
N CYS A 48 -3.02 -11.70 -15.40
CA CYS A 48 -4.47 -11.61 -15.50
C CYS A 48 -4.96 -10.16 -15.54
N ASN A 49 -6.21 -9.98 -15.96
CA ASN A 49 -6.94 -8.72 -15.84
C ASN A 49 -7.95 -8.85 -14.70
N MET A 50 -7.92 -7.93 -13.74
CA MET A 50 -8.87 -7.84 -12.64
C MET A 50 -9.54 -6.48 -12.69
N GLN A 51 -10.87 -6.47 -12.82
CA GLN A 51 -11.70 -5.28 -12.73
C GLN A 51 -12.71 -5.47 -11.61
N CYS A 52 -12.69 -4.56 -10.64
CA CYS A 52 -13.60 -4.60 -9.51
C CYS A 52 -14.37 -3.29 -9.38
N GLU A 53 -15.70 -3.40 -9.40
CA GLU A 53 -16.61 -2.27 -9.23
C GLU A 53 -17.52 -2.40 -8.00
N ALA A 54 -17.31 -3.43 -7.18
CA ALA A 54 -18.05 -3.66 -5.93
C ALA A 54 -17.85 -2.52 -4.92
N SER A 55 -18.68 -2.44 -3.87
CA SER A 55 -18.49 -1.46 -2.79
C SER A 55 -17.15 -1.65 -2.06
N LYS A 56 -16.70 -2.90 -1.91
CA LYS A 56 -15.38 -3.25 -1.36
C LYS A 56 -14.68 -4.24 -2.27
N CYS A 57 -13.46 -3.89 -2.66
CA CYS A 57 -12.66 -4.63 -3.63
C CYS A 57 -11.33 -5.07 -3.02
N GLU A 58 -11.00 -6.34 -3.18
CA GLU A 58 -9.69 -6.90 -2.85
C GLU A 58 -9.18 -7.69 -4.06
N SER A 59 -8.11 -7.20 -4.70
CA SER A 59 -7.50 -7.83 -5.88
C SER A 59 -6.05 -8.19 -5.59
N SER A 60 -5.69 -9.46 -5.71
CA SER A 60 -4.35 -9.98 -5.41
C SER A 60 -3.76 -10.70 -6.63
N CYS A 61 -2.58 -10.26 -7.05
CA CYS A 61 -1.79 -10.87 -8.11
C CYS A 61 -0.45 -11.34 -7.57
N THR A 62 -0.27 -12.66 -7.53
CA THR A 62 0.98 -13.28 -7.07
C THR A 62 1.97 -13.56 -8.20
N GLY A 63 1.50 -13.70 -9.44
CA GLY A 63 2.33 -14.00 -10.62
C GLY A 63 3.12 -12.82 -11.20
N GLY A 64 2.66 -11.59 -10.98
CA GLY A 64 3.17 -10.39 -11.64
C GLY A 64 2.53 -10.17 -13.02
N LYS A 65 2.83 -9.04 -13.66
CA LYS A 65 2.27 -8.66 -14.98
C LYS A 65 0.74 -8.66 -15.06
N CYS A 66 0.07 -8.45 -13.94
CA CYS A 66 -1.38 -8.31 -13.92
C CYS A 66 -1.81 -6.87 -14.19
N LYS A 67 -3.02 -6.71 -14.72
CA LYS A 67 -3.74 -5.44 -14.78
C LYS A 67 -4.78 -5.43 -13.67
N LEU A 68 -4.64 -4.52 -12.70
CA LEU A 68 -5.52 -4.37 -11.55
C LEU A 68 -6.25 -3.04 -11.69
N GLU A 69 -7.56 -3.08 -11.88
CA GLU A 69 -8.39 -1.89 -12.08
C GLU A 69 -9.55 -1.84 -11.09
N CYS A 70 -9.71 -0.67 -10.48
CA CYS A 70 -10.82 -0.34 -9.60
C CYS A 70 -11.46 0.97 -10.07
N PRO A 71 -12.28 0.91 -11.15
CA PRO A 71 -12.71 2.10 -11.87
C PRO A 71 -13.94 2.78 -11.27
N ASN A 72 -14.61 2.18 -10.30
CA ASN A 72 -15.81 2.74 -9.70
C ASN A 72 -15.46 3.73 -8.58
N SER A 73 -15.78 5.01 -8.78
CA SER A 73 -15.56 6.05 -7.75
C SER A 73 -16.47 5.92 -6.53
N ASN A 74 -17.52 5.10 -6.61
CA ASN A 74 -18.42 4.82 -5.49
C ASN A 74 -17.99 3.57 -4.69
N THR A 75 -16.89 2.91 -5.06
CA THR A 75 -16.27 1.88 -4.23
C THR A 75 -15.70 2.56 -2.98
N ASP A 76 -16.10 2.12 -1.79
CA ASP A 76 -15.64 2.69 -0.52
C ASP A 76 -14.14 2.46 -0.35
N LEU A 77 -13.70 1.21 -0.54
CA LEU A 77 -12.33 0.78 -0.34
C LEU A 77 -11.92 -0.17 -1.44
N CYS A 78 -10.75 0.09 -2.02
CA CYS A 78 -10.13 -0.79 -2.97
C CYS A 78 -8.70 -1.13 -2.62
N GLU A 79 -8.44 -2.41 -2.40
CA GLU A 79 -7.14 -2.96 -2.07
C GLU A 79 -6.59 -3.74 -3.26
N GLN A 80 -5.39 -3.39 -3.72
CA GLN A 80 -4.77 -3.98 -4.91
C GLN A 80 -3.32 -4.38 -4.61
N THR A 81 -3.03 -5.67 -4.67
CA THR A 81 -1.70 -6.20 -4.37
C THR A 81 -1.09 -6.88 -5.59
N CYS A 82 0.14 -6.49 -5.93
CA CYS A 82 0.99 -7.12 -6.92
C CYS A 82 2.30 -7.55 -6.27
N ALA A 83 2.46 -8.86 -6.06
CA ALA A 83 3.58 -9.40 -5.30
C ALA A 83 4.89 -9.43 -6.11
N ARG A 84 4.84 -9.90 -7.36
CA ARG A 84 6.02 -10.11 -8.22
C ARG A 84 6.39 -8.93 -9.13
N GLY A 85 5.58 -7.88 -9.15
CA GLY A 85 5.88 -6.65 -9.88
C GLY A 85 5.44 -6.66 -11.35
N ALA A 86 5.87 -5.64 -12.08
CA ALA A 86 5.50 -5.38 -13.48
C ALA A 86 3.99 -5.32 -13.74
N CYS A 87 3.18 -5.01 -12.72
CA CYS A 87 1.74 -4.85 -12.86
C CYS A 87 1.37 -3.43 -13.32
N ASP A 88 0.21 -3.34 -13.95
CA ASP A 88 -0.50 -2.09 -14.19
C ASP A 88 -1.59 -1.94 -13.13
N ILE A 89 -1.50 -0.92 -12.29
CA ILE A 89 -2.40 -0.69 -11.17
C ILE A 89 -3.10 0.66 -11.37
N LYS A 90 -4.44 0.63 -11.39
CA LYS A 90 -5.29 1.82 -11.49
C LYS A 90 -6.41 1.76 -10.46
N CYS A 91 -6.53 2.80 -9.65
CA CYS A 91 -7.59 2.92 -8.66
C CYS A 91 -8.27 4.29 -8.72
N THR A 92 -9.59 4.30 -8.71
CA THR A 92 -10.43 5.51 -8.62
C THR A 92 -11.50 5.45 -7.54
N ALA A 93 -11.51 4.39 -6.72
CA ALA A 93 -12.35 4.24 -5.53
C ALA A 93 -12.13 5.37 -4.51
N MET A 94 -13.06 5.57 -3.57
CA MET A 94 -12.97 6.63 -2.55
C MET A 94 -11.68 6.52 -1.72
N ASP A 95 -11.34 5.32 -1.25
CA ASP A 95 -10.05 5.04 -0.65
C ASP A 95 -9.32 3.92 -1.40
N CYS A 96 -8.08 4.21 -1.80
CA CYS A 96 -7.24 3.32 -2.57
C CYS A 96 -6.02 2.89 -1.76
N GLN A 97 -5.82 1.58 -1.62
CA GLN A 97 -4.62 0.99 -1.02
C GLN A 97 -3.99 0.02 -2.00
N SER A 98 -2.85 0.42 -2.57
CA SER A 98 -2.22 -0.35 -3.63
C SER A 98 -0.75 -0.66 -3.32
N SER A 99 -0.32 -1.87 -3.63
CA SER A 99 1.03 -2.34 -3.40
C SER A 99 1.59 -3.05 -4.63
N CYS A 100 2.78 -2.63 -5.07
CA CYS A 100 3.61 -3.27 -6.09
C CYS A 100 4.94 -3.69 -5.45
N SER A 101 4.92 -4.79 -4.70
CA SER A 101 6.04 -5.22 -3.84
C SER A 101 7.26 -5.69 -4.65
N GLY A 102 7.03 -6.34 -5.80
CA GLY A 102 8.11 -6.77 -6.71
C GLY A 102 8.73 -5.62 -7.51
N GLY A 103 8.14 -4.42 -7.47
CA GLY A 103 8.61 -3.26 -8.21
C GLY A 103 8.31 -3.31 -9.70
N HIS A 104 9.00 -2.48 -10.48
CA HIS A 104 8.86 -2.41 -11.95
C HIS A 104 7.45 -2.09 -12.47
N CYS A 105 6.54 -1.60 -11.63
CA CYS A 105 5.22 -1.16 -12.08
C CYS A 105 5.36 0.15 -12.86
N ALA A 106 5.16 0.08 -14.17
CA ALA A 106 5.28 1.19 -15.10
C ALA A 106 3.99 2.02 -15.21
N ASN A 107 2.86 1.50 -14.74
CA ASN A 107 1.62 2.25 -14.59
C ASN A 107 1.09 2.02 -13.18
N PHE A 108 1.34 2.97 -12.29
CA PHE A 108 0.85 2.90 -10.93
C PHE A 108 0.09 4.19 -10.61
N LYS A 109 -1.20 4.19 -10.93
CA LYS A 109 -2.04 5.40 -10.97
C LYS A 109 -3.15 5.33 -9.93
N CYS A 110 -3.33 6.42 -9.22
CA CYS A 110 -4.38 6.59 -8.25
C CYS A 110 -5.02 7.95 -8.44
N ASN A 111 -6.33 7.95 -8.71
CA ASN A 111 -7.09 9.16 -8.98
C ASN A 111 -8.42 9.09 -8.24
N THR A 112 -8.45 9.61 -7.02
CA THR A 112 -9.58 9.48 -6.10
C THR A 112 -9.94 10.83 -5.47
N ALA A 113 -11.15 10.94 -4.94
CA ALA A 113 -11.55 12.08 -4.11
C ALA A 113 -11.07 11.94 -2.64
N GLY A 114 -10.81 10.72 -2.16
CA GLY A 114 -10.41 10.44 -0.78
C GLY A 114 -8.91 10.23 -0.65
N ASN A 115 -8.51 9.17 0.06
CA ASN A 115 -7.12 8.90 0.36
C ASN A 115 -6.52 7.89 -0.61
N CYS A 116 -5.25 8.08 -0.91
CA CYS A 116 -4.51 7.17 -1.75
C CYS A 116 -3.18 6.76 -1.12
N ARG A 117 -2.98 5.45 -1.00
CA ARG A 117 -1.72 4.85 -0.59
C ARG A 117 -1.14 3.99 -1.70
N GLN A 118 0.09 4.30 -2.12
CA GLN A 118 0.84 3.57 -3.15
C GLN A 118 2.18 3.13 -2.61
N ASN A 119 2.38 1.83 -2.46
CA ASN A 119 3.66 1.26 -2.05
C ASN A 119 4.35 0.54 -3.22
N CYS A 120 5.58 0.91 -3.52
CA CYS A 120 6.42 0.25 -4.52
C CYS A 120 7.69 -0.34 -3.90
N GLY A 121 8.02 -1.56 -4.31
CA GLY A 121 9.28 -2.22 -3.97
C GLY A 121 10.50 -1.49 -4.51
N GLY A 122 10.45 -0.97 -5.73
CA GLY A 122 11.55 -0.26 -6.40
C GLY A 122 11.34 -0.24 -7.91
N ASN A 123 12.09 0.59 -8.63
CA ASN A 123 12.03 0.67 -10.10
C ASN A 123 10.63 0.99 -10.68
N CYS A 124 9.71 1.58 -9.90
CA CYS A 124 8.41 2.02 -10.43
C CYS A 124 8.56 3.36 -11.16
N THR A 125 8.34 3.38 -12.46
CA THR A 125 8.70 4.53 -13.31
C THR A 125 7.58 5.56 -13.48
N ASN A 126 6.39 5.31 -12.94
CA ASN A 126 5.23 6.20 -13.09
C ASN A 126 4.22 5.99 -11.95
N MET A 127 4.61 6.36 -10.72
CA MET A 127 3.70 6.40 -9.58
C MET A 127 3.00 7.76 -9.55
N ARG A 128 1.74 7.82 -9.97
CA ARG A 128 0.95 9.06 -10.00
C ARG A 128 -0.18 9.01 -8.99
N CYS A 129 -0.28 10.07 -8.20
CA CYS A 129 -1.34 10.23 -7.21
C CYS A 129 -2.03 11.58 -7.39
N LYS A 130 -3.34 11.52 -7.60
CA LYS A 130 -4.26 12.65 -7.55
C LYS A 130 -5.36 12.29 -6.57
N ALA A 131 -5.22 12.74 -5.33
CA ALA A 131 -6.10 12.39 -4.22
C ALA A 131 -6.11 13.53 -3.22
N LYS A 132 -7.07 13.57 -2.30
CA LYS A 132 -7.03 14.55 -1.21
C LYS A 132 -5.74 14.39 -0.41
N GLU A 133 -5.44 13.16 -0.02
CA GLU A 133 -4.17 12.79 0.61
C GLU A 133 -3.48 11.68 -0.18
N CYS A 134 -2.21 11.92 -0.50
CA CYS A 134 -1.34 11.00 -1.21
C CYS A 134 -0.23 10.52 -0.29
N ASP A 135 -0.16 9.21 -0.04
CA ASP A 135 0.98 8.54 0.59
C ASP A 135 1.64 7.62 -0.44
N GLN A 136 2.81 8.03 -0.93
CA GLN A 136 3.60 7.26 -1.88
C GLN A 136 4.90 6.83 -1.21
N THR A 137 5.22 5.55 -1.29
CA THR A 137 6.47 4.98 -0.77
C THR A 137 7.18 4.16 -1.83
N CYS A 138 8.48 4.38 -2.01
CA CYS A 138 9.38 3.57 -2.83
C CYS A 138 10.54 3.03 -1.99
N THR A 139 10.50 1.76 -1.66
CA THR A 139 11.39 1.19 -0.62
C THR A 139 12.83 1.00 -1.07
N LYS A 140 13.08 0.40 -2.24
CA LYS A 140 14.45 0.10 -2.75
C LYS A 140 15.02 1.15 -3.71
N GLY A 141 14.30 2.23 -3.98
CA GLY A 141 14.76 3.33 -4.83
C GLY A 141 14.45 3.18 -6.33
N ASN A 142 15.01 4.09 -7.12
CA ASN A 142 14.83 4.18 -8.58
C ASN A 142 13.38 4.37 -9.02
N CYS A 143 12.56 5.04 -8.20
CA CYS A 143 11.17 5.32 -8.55
C CYS A 143 10.97 6.75 -9.08
N LYS A 144 9.92 6.94 -9.87
CA LYS A 144 9.42 8.26 -10.24
C LYS A 144 8.03 8.43 -9.64
N MET A 145 7.95 9.28 -8.65
CA MET A 145 6.76 9.55 -7.86
C MET A 145 6.27 10.97 -8.17
N TYR A 146 4.98 11.08 -8.44
CA TYR A 146 4.29 12.31 -8.80
C TYR A 146 3.05 12.46 -7.91
N CYS A 147 3.00 13.55 -7.16
CA CYS A 147 1.79 14.02 -6.52
C CYS A 147 1.24 15.21 -7.33
N GLU A 148 0.06 15.04 -7.90
CA GLU A 148 -0.53 15.96 -8.87
C GLU A 148 -1.24 17.14 -8.18
N THR A 149 -1.50 18.18 -8.97
CA THR A 149 -2.32 19.32 -8.57
C THR A 149 -3.71 18.90 -8.08
N GLY A 150 -4.22 19.65 -7.09
CA GLY A 150 -5.49 19.36 -6.42
C GLY A 150 -5.38 18.43 -5.22
N SER A 151 -4.18 17.94 -4.89
CA SER A 151 -3.93 17.19 -3.65
C SER A 151 -3.66 18.14 -2.48
N ASP A 152 -4.29 17.92 -1.32
CA ASP A 152 -4.09 18.76 -0.14
C ASP A 152 -2.76 18.45 0.55
N MET A 153 -2.43 17.16 0.66
CA MET A 153 -1.24 16.67 1.33
C MET A 153 -0.60 15.53 0.53
N CYS A 154 0.70 15.66 0.30
CA CYS A 154 1.53 14.66 -0.36
C CYS A 154 2.65 14.23 0.58
N ILE A 155 2.68 12.94 0.92
CA ILE A 155 3.76 12.28 1.65
C ILE A 155 4.47 11.36 0.65
N MET A 156 5.76 11.61 0.43
CA MET A 156 6.57 10.85 -0.52
C MET A 156 7.83 10.37 0.18
N SER A 157 8.00 9.05 0.28
CA SER A 157 9.15 8.43 0.95
C SER A 157 9.97 7.59 -0.02
N CYS A 158 11.27 7.85 -0.10
CA CYS A 158 12.22 7.04 -0.87
C CYS A 158 13.50 6.76 -0.07
N PRO A 159 13.47 5.81 0.87
CA PRO A 159 14.64 5.44 1.67
C PRO A 159 15.74 4.78 0.84
N GLY A 160 15.42 4.09 -0.26
CA GLY A 160 16.43 3.46 -1.13
C GLY A 160 17.19 4.42 -2.05
N GLY A 161 16.79 5.70 -2.11
CA GLY A 161 17.45 6.72 -2.93
C GLY A 161 17.17 6.64 -4.44
N ASN A 162 17.83 7.53 -5.19
CA ASN A 162 17.70 7.62 -6.66
C ASN A 162 16.26 7.79 -7.17
N CYS A 163 15.42 8.46 -6.39
CA CYS A 163 14.03 8.71 -6.78
C CYS A 163 13.82 10.11 -7.35
N LYS A 164 12.88 10.22 -8.28
CA LYS A 164 12.24 11.50 -8.59
C LYS A 164 11.02 11.68 -7.71
N LEU A 165 11.03 12.75 -6.90
CA LEU A 165 9.96 13.14 -5.98
C LEU A 165 9.36 14.47 -6.44
N HIS A 166 8.42 14.39 -7.38
CA HIS A 166 7.72 15.54 -7.94
C HIS A 166 6.42 15.82 -7.19
N CYS A 167 6.22 17.05 -6.72
CA CYS A 167 5.05 17.40 -5.90
C CYS A 167 4.45 18.75 -6.30
N ASP A 168 3.22 18.70 -6.83
CA ASP A 168 2.39 19.88 -7.17
C ASP A 168 1.14 19.98 -6.27
N GLY A 169 1.07 19.17 -5.21
CA GLY A 169 0.05 19.31 -4.17
C GLY A 169 0.29 20.54 -3.30
N SER A 170 -0.74 20.95 -2.55
CA SER A 170 -0.68 22.15 -1.70
C SER A 170 0.42 22.04 -0.63
N LYS A 171 0.57 20.87 -0.01
CA LYS A 171 1.60 20.58 1.00
C LYS A 171 2.36 19.32 0.63
N CYS A 172 3.67 19.39 0.70
CA CYS A 172 4.57 18.31 0.34
C CYS A 172 5.44 17.93 1.54
N LYS A 173 5.61 16.63 1.76
CA LYS A 173 6.59 16.09 2.68
C LYS A 173 7.38 15.03 1.95
N ARG A 174 8.62 15.37 1.56
CA ARG A 174 9.49 14.47 0.80
C ARG A 174 10.67 13.98 1.64
N ASP A 175 10.71 12.67 1.86
CA ASP A 175 11.81 11.97 2.54
C ASP A 175 12.67 11.20 1.54
N CYS A 176 13.99 11.37 1.66
CA CYS A 176 14.98 10.67 0.85
C CYS A 176 16.26 10.46 1.66
N SER A 177 16.24 9.49 2.55
CA SER A 177 17.40 9.14 3.38
C SER A 177 18.51 8.44 2.60
N GLY A 178 18.18 7.71 1.51
CA GLY A 178 19.15 7.00 0.68
C GLY A 178 19.98 7.87 -0.27
N GLY A 179 19.67 9.17 -0.37
CA GLY A 179 20.37 10.10 -1.28
C GLY A 179 20.00 9.96 -2.75
N GLY A 180 20.60 10.79 -3.61
CA GLY A 180 20.40 10.73 -5.07
C GLY A 180 19.00 11.10 -5.57
N CYS A 181 18.15 11.70 -4.72
CA CYS A 181 16.79 12.06 -5.15
C CYS A 181 16.72 13.41 -5.85
N GLU A 182 15.95 13.46 -6.94
CA GLU A 182 15.54 14.68 -7.61
C GLU A 182 14.23 15.17 -6.96
N ARG A 183 14.26 16.37 -6.38
CA ARG A 183 13.11 17.03 -5.77
C ARG A 183 12.63 18.16 -6.68
N THR A 184 11.45 18.02 -7.29
CA THR A 184 10.83 19.04 -8.18
C THR A 184 9.36 19.29 -7.82
N GLY A 185 8.72 20.28 -8.47
CA GLY A 185 7.31 20.63 -8.30
C GLY A 185 7.10 21.97 -7.59
N SER A 186 5.85 22.42 -7.58
CA SER A 186 5.42 23.74 -7.08
C SER A 186 4.92 23.74 -5.62
N GLY A 187 4.72 22.56 -5.02
CA GLY A 187 4.12 22.45 -3.69
C GLY A 187 5.03 22.89 -2.53
N VAL A 188 4.40 23.31 -1.42
CA VAL A 188 5.09 23.87 -0.25
C VAL A 188 5.58 22.75 0.67
N GLU A 189 6.87 22.74 0.99
CA GLU A 189 7.43 21.78 1.95
C GLU A 189 6.93 22.00 3.38
N VAL A 190 6.43 20.94 4.00
CA VAL A 190 6.03 20.93 5.40
C VAL A 190 6.89 19.97 6.21
N LYS A 191 7.37 20.45 7.37
CA LYS A 191 7.95 19.56 8.39
C LYS A 191 6.81 18.72 8.98
N LYS A 192 7.10 17.47 9.33
CA LYS A 192 6.12 16.49 9.86
C LYS A 192 5.17 17.16 10.88
N PRO A 193 3.83 17.04 10.75
CA PRO A 193 2.96 17.32 11.88
C PRO A 193 3.39 16.37 13.00
N THR A 194 3.94 16.92 14.08
CA THR A 194 4.12 16.17 15.32
C THR A 194 2.75 15.60 15.67
N PRO A 195 2.59 14.28 15.86
CA PRO A 195 1.39 13.77 16.51
C PRO A 195 1.20 14.62 17.75
N ALA A 196 0.02 15.25 17.91
CA ALA A 196 -0.28 15.94 19.15
C ALA A 196 0.04 14.94 20.28
N PRO A 197 0.86 15.34 21.28
CA PRO A 197 1.17 14.44 22.38
C PRO A 197 -0.17 13.93 22.93
N PRO A 198 -0.30 12.62 23.17
CA PRO A 198 -1.53 12.07 23.72
C PRO A 198 -1.90 12.90 24.96
N PRO A 199 -3.17 13.28 25.14
CA PRO A 199 -3.58 14.03 26.31
C PRO A 199 -3.08 13.29 27.55
N ARG A 200 -2.28 13.98 28.35
CA ARG A 200 -1.71 13.42 29.58
C ARG A 200 -2.87 12.80 30.37
N PRO A 201 -2.80 11.51 30.74
CA PRO A 201 -3.79 10.96 31.64
C PRO A 201 -3.78 11.81 32.92
N LYS A 202 -4.96 12.31 33.32
CA LYS A 202 -5.16 12.89 34.65
C LYS A 202 -5.03 11.75 35.66
N GLY A 203 -3.79 11.45 36.04
CA GLY A 203 -3.47 10.52 37.11
C GLY A 203 -3.87 11.15 38.43
N ASN A 204 -4.97 10.66 39.01
CA ASN A 204 -5.24 10.84 40.43
C ASN A 204 -4.14 10.10 41.21
N ALA A 205 -3.40 10.84 42.03
CA ALA A 205 -2.45 10.27 42.98
C ALA A 205 -3.20 9.38 43.99
N PRO A 206 -2.57 8.27 44.39
CA PRO A 206 -2.34 8.13 45.83
C PRO A 206 -0.91 7.66 46.14
N GLY A 207 -0.38 8.19 47.24
CA GLY A 207 0.48 7.46 48.18
C GLY A 207 1.87 7.06 47.72
N VAL A 208 2.85 7.87 48.11
CA VAL A 208 4.27 7.48 48.15
C VAL A 208 4.44 6.41 49.24
N VAL A 209 4.83 5.19 48.88
CA VAL A 209 5.43 4.24 49.82
C VAL A 209 6.79 3.86 49.28
N SER A 210 7.80 4.42 49.94
CA SER A 210 9.22 4.17 49.72
C SER A 210 9.57 2.74 50.14
N VAL A 211 10.11 1.93 49.24
CA VAL A 211 10.75 0.66 49.59
C VAL A 211 12.16 0.65 49.01
N SER A 212 13.09 0.50 49.94
CA SER A 212 14.53 0.70 49.84
C SER A 212 15.22 -0.35 48.96
N LEU A 213 16.09 0.14 48.08
CA LEU A 213 17.01 -0.62 47.24
C LEU A 213 18.07 -1.33 48.10
N SER A 214 18.15 -2.65 48.04
CA SER A 214 19.26 -3.42 48.62
C SER A 214 19.99 -4.18 47.52
N LEU A 215 21.19 -3.70 47.18
CA LEU A 215 22.16 -4.37 46.32
C LEU A 215 22.65 -5.65 47.00
N PHE A 216 22.62 -6.79 46.29
CA PHE A 216 23.61 -7.85 46.44
C PHE A 216 23.77 -8.59 45.10
N LEU A 217 24.90 -8.35 44.43
CA LEU A 217 25.55 -9.32 43.55
C LEU A 217 26.59 -10.04 44.41
N PRO A 218 26.77 -11.36 44.22
CA PRO A 218 28.02 -11.73 43.57
C PRO A 218 27.88 -12.83 42.51
N ALA A 219 28.90 -12.83 41.66
CA ALA A 219 29.16 -13.73 40.56
C ALA A 219 29.42 -15.19 40.98
N MET A 220 29.08 -16.12 40.08
CA MET A 220 29.80 -17.36 39.74
C MET A 220 29.22 -17.83 38.38
N ALA A 221 29.95 -17.79 37.26
CA ALA A 221 31.00 -18.72 36.83
C ALA A 221 30.45 -20.11 36.40
N TYR A 222 30.51 -20.36 35.08
CA TYR A 222 30.54 -21.65 34.35
C TYR A 222 29.33 -22.62 34.55
N ILE A 223 28.77 -23.22 33.50
CA ILE A 223 29.30 -24.40 32.81
C ILE A 223 28.76 -24.51 31.37
N LEU A 224 29.63 -25.06 30.52
CA LEU A 224 29.49 -25.41 29.10
C LEU A 224 28.43 -26.49 28.79
N SER A 225 27.89 -26.38 27.57
CA SER A 225 27.62 -27.45 26.58
C SER A 225 26.97 -28.78 27.00
N VAL A 226 25.83 -29.10 26.40
CA VAL A 226 25.54 -30.32 25.60
C VAL A 226 24.35 -29.95 24.68
N TYR A 227 24.45 -29.91 23.33
CA TYR A 227 24.18 -31.02 22.37
C TYR A 227 23.07 -31.98 22.88
N GLU A 228 21.99 -32.26 22.16
CA GLU A 228 21.93 -32.97 20.88
C GLU A 228 20.52 -32.90 20.25
N PHE A 229 20.51 -32.91 18.92
CA PHE A 229 19.51 -33.40 17.94
C PHE A 229 18.02 -33.01 18.06
#